data_AF-A0A7R9VF52-F1
#
_entry.id   AF-A0A7R9VF52-F1
#
_cell.length_a   1.000
_cell.length_b   1.000
_cell.length_c   1.000
_cell.angle_alpha   90.00
_cell.angle_beta   90.00
_cell.angle_gamma   90.00
#
_symmetry.space_group_name_H-M   'P 1'
#
loop_
_entity.id
_entity.type
_entity.pdbx_description
1 polymer ?
#
loop_
_entity_poly.entity_id
_entity_poly.type
_entity_poly.pdbx_seq_one_letter_code
_entity_poly.pdbx_strand_id
1 'polypeptide(L)'
;DSSFAAQDLAAKELLPGGRRCGKMMKSLVSSRKLQEFPAVAVANVRSFIAMPKVAFSEDVASLKTASKDGPDCVTSWNTKKTETADLMKLLHAYKDLGDSKHEPYLKYHNPQTFEDMSAPVPNFRSMNLKAGEVPKFFDSVLATRASTAVEAKNAWWEERRKEALLQAKGGSFKPFPTVPVPAWKYGSSVSMASLTAATDKCIASMEPVRKLKLPPMPAAVTALPGAADAMATVEERGKPVDLKFMSRAAAAKALAARRAQVHDRYLKLWAKKVLVSPESAVVPLKDVDAQLASKFDGVSAAYGDLLAAAAAGPKTFGERVAASPAFSAFLLRRDANGAAGEFETSDAEKNGAAVAAELDDPAAALRKLLGPEMEALGAAGKPMSEQVREITAHKYTPDRYMYTEGMKLADKLAEQEAAEGSGEPLAPAAALAAAAAVAPAKAAEFAKAKAAAGSAYGEYALSRLQAFAADASNTSLEELQNPQLVEEWLELGLAELAEAEAAIDDAEEEELWALTMAAQLKHLQAHFGVDLPHGVLAHMDPLLVKKIDWETTHGLDDWDTVLEDTGSEYAREQWGMESLSHHFLPLIRYRRAKARAAAGKWDAEAAGVVRH
;
A
#
# COMPACT_ATOMS: atom_id res chain seq x y z
N ASP A 1 2.67 -15.93 -43.56
CA ASP A 1 2.36 -15.94 -45.01
C ASP A 1 1.28 -14.89 -45.26
N SER A 2 1.68 -13.63 -45.46
CA SER A 2 2.04 -12.99 -46.76
C SER A 2 0.79 -12.34 -47.40
N SER A 3 0.72 -11.02 -47.60
CA SER A 3 1.76 -10.14 -48.16
C SER A 3 1.71 -8.66 -47.71
N PHE A 4 2.89 -8.04 -47.54
CA PHE A 4 3.40 -6.75 -48.10
C PHE A 4 2.46 -5.51 -48.24
N ALA A 5 2.87 -4.25 -48.02
CA ALA A 5 4.18 -3.67 -47.64
C ALA A 5 4.07 -2.23 -47.08
N ALA A 6 5.23 -1.74 -46.62
CA ALA A 6 5.60 -0.53 -45.89
C ALA A 6 5.63 0.83 -46.65
N GLN A 7 6.12 1.85 -45.91
CA GLN A 7 6.59 3.21 -46.28
C GLN A 7 5.58 4.37 -46.10
N ASP A 8 5.92 5.58 -45.59
CA ASP A 8 7.10 6.07 -44.81
C ASP A 8 6.72 7.38 -44.03
N LEU A 9 7.33 7.73 -42.88
CA LEU A 9 8.50 8.64 -42.66
C LEU A 9 8.52 9.90 -43.57
N ALA A 10 8.77 11.14 -43.11
CA ALA A 10 9.14 11.67 -41.77
C ALA A 10 8.92 13.22 -41.68
N ALA A 11 9.18 13.78 -40.48
CA ALA A 11 9.66 15.16 -40.19
C ALA A 11 8.78 16.38 -40.56
N LYS A 12 8.99 17.60 -40.02
CA LYS A 12 9.36 18.19 -38.71
C LYS A 12 9.62 19.68 -39.02
N GLU A 13 9.17 20.58 -38.13
CA GLU A 13 9.76 21.90 -37.79
C GLU A 13 10.23 22.87 -38.92
N LEU A 14 9.65 24.09 -38.96
CA LEU A 14 10.37 25.38 -38.76
C LEU A 14 9.46 26.63 -38.99
N LEU A 15 9.49 27.56 -38.04
CA LEU A 15 9.05 28.97 -38.17
C LEU A 15 10.27 29.79 -38.65
N PRO A 16 10.15 30.92 -39.41
CA PRO A 16 9.59 32.16 -38.84
C PRO A 16 9.02 33.23 -39.82
N GLY A 17 8.34 34.24 -39.24
CA GLY A 17 8.34 35.63 -39.77
C GLY A 17 7.27 36.02 -40.80
N GLY A 18 6.59 37.16 -40.57
CA GLY A 18 5.74 37.82 -41.59
C GLY A 18 4.35 38.25 -41.11
N ARG A 19 4.23 39.46 -40.53
CA ARG A 19 2.90 40.06 -40.25
C ARG A 19 2.24 40.50 -41.56
N ARG A 20 0.89 40.47 -41.57
CA ARG A 20 -0.07 41.06 -42.56
C ARG A 20 -0.60 40.15 -43.70
N CYS A 21 -1.47 39.18 -43.37
CA CYS A 21 -2.61 38.84 -44.26
C CYS A 21 -3.84 38.21 -43.56
N GLY A 22 -4.06 38.48 -42.27
CA GLY A 22 -5.08 37.81 -41.45
C GLY A 22 -6.55 38.21 -41.67
N LYS A 23 -6.88 39.07 -42.66
CA LYS A 23 -8.25 39.55 -42.91
C LYS A 23 -8.96 38.92 -44.11
N MET A 24 -8.27 38.18 -45.00
CA MET A 24 -8.93 37.51 -46.15
C MET A 24 -9.31 36.04 -45.90
N MET A 25 -8.57 35.28 -45.07
CA MET A 25 -8.94 33.86 -44.81
C MET A 25 -10.21 33.68 -43.97
N LYS A 26 -10.66 34.69 -43.22
CA LYS A 26 -11.95 34.63 -42.49
C LYS A 26 -13.19 34.73 -43.41
N SER A 27 -13.03 35.10 -44.68
CA SER A 27 -14.10 35.15 -45.69
C SER A 27 -14.26 33.83 -46.48
N LEU A 28 -13.19 33.03 -46.58
CA LEU A 28 -13.17 31.80 -47.39
C LEU A 28 -13.45 30.51 -46.61
N VAL A 29 -13.33 30.52 -45.27
CA VAL A 29 -13.77 29.39 -44.43
C VAL A 29 -15.25 29.51 -44.03
N SER A 30 -15.79 30.73 -43.93
CA SER A 30 -17.22 30.98 -43.70
C SER A 30 -18.10 30.66 -44.92
N SER A 31 -17.56 30.80 -46.13
CA SER A 31 -18.30 30.54 -47.38
C SER A 31 -18.36 29.04 -47.74
N ARG A 32 -17.35 28.22 -47.41
CA ARG A 32 -17.46 26.76 -47.56
C ARG A 32 -18.46 26.12 -46.59
N LYS A 33 -18.53 26.57 -45.33
CA LYS A 33 -19.53 26.06 -44.37
C LYS A 33 -20.98 26.45 -44.69
N LEU A 34 -21.23 27.41 -45.58
CA LEU A 34 -22.59 27.75 -46.04
C LEU A 34 -23.02 27.04 -47.34
N GLN A 35 -22.10 26.39 -48.07
CA GLN A 35 -22.42 25.65 -49.30
C GLN A 35 -22.68 24.15 -49.10
N GLU A 36 -22.30 23.57 -47.96
CA GLU A 36 -22.60 22.15 -47.65
C GLU A 36 -23.92 21.97 -46.87
N PHE A 37 -24.42 23.02 -46.21
CA PHE A 37 -25.72 22.98 -45.52
C PHE A 37 -26.92 22.67 -46.45
N PRO A 38 -27.02 23.17 -47.70
CA PRO A 38 -28.11 22.80 -48.60
C PRO A 38 -28.07 21.31 -48.98
N ALA A 39 -26.89 20.75 -49.25
CA ALA A 39 -26.76 19.35 -49.70
C ALA A 39 -27.11 18.37 -48.57
N VAL A 40 -26.61 18.60 -47.36
CA VAL A 40 -26.89 17.75 -46.19
C VAL A 40 -28.33 17.94 -45.69
N ALA A 41 -28.87 19.18 -45.72
CA ALA A 41 -30.28 19.41 -45.40
C ALA A 41 -31.22 18.75 -46.42
N VAL A 42 -30.93 18.83 -47.73
CA VAL A 42 -31.73 18.15 -48.77
C VAL A 42 -31.62 16.63 -48.67
N ALA A 43 -30.46 16.08 -48.29
CA ALA A 43 -30.30 14.65 -48.04
C ALA A 43 -31.13 14.17 -46.83
N ASN A 44 -31.12 14.91 -45.72
CA ASN A 44 -31.95 14.58 -44.56
C ASN A 44 -33.45 14.84 -44.80
N VAL A 45 -33.81 15.88 -45.55
CA VAL A 45 -35.22 16.13 -45.94
C VAL A 45 -35.75 14.99 -46.83
N ARG A 46 -34.91 14.38 -47.68
CA ARG A 46 -35.28 13.20 -48.49
C ARG A 46 -35.52 11.92 -47.69
N SER A 47 -35.13 11.83 -46.42
CA SER A 47 -35.47 10.68 -45.56
C SER A 47 -36.79 10.85 -44.79
N PHE A 48 -37.19 12.10 -44.52
CA PHE A 48 -38.49 12.44 -43.91
C PHE A 48 -39.61 12.68 -44.93
N ILE A 49 -39.28 13.07 -46.17
CA ILE A 49 -40.23 13.10 -47.29
C ILE A 49 -40.27 11.72 -47.93
N ALA A 50 -41.43 11.08 -47.92
CA ALA A 50 -41.64 9.80 -48.61
C ALA A 50 -41.28 9.92 -50.10
N MET A 51 -40.39 9.06 -50.59
CA MET A 51 -40.04 9.03 -52.02
C MET A 51 -41.29 8.68 -52.85
N PRO A 52 -41.69 9.52 -53.83
CA PRO A 52 -42.88 9.28 -54.63
C PRO A 52 -42.69 8.03 -55.49
N LYS A 53 -43.36 6.93 -55.12
CA LYS A 53 -43.47 5.73 -55.94
C LYS A 53 -44.67 5.85 -56.87
N VAL A 54 -44.42 6.02 -58.16
CA VAL A 54 -45.42 5.80 -59.21
C VAL A 54 -45.30 4.34 -59.65
N ALA A 55 -46.00 3.46 -58.94
CA ALA A 55 -46.11 2.04 -59.27
C ALA A 55 -47.57 1.61 -59.04
N PHE A 56 -48.20 1.08 -60.08
CA PHE A 56 -49.54 0.52 -59.99
C PHE A 56 -49.46 -0.91 -59.42
N SER A 57 -50.43 -1.27 -58.56
CA SER A 57 -50.61 -2.66 -58.13
C SER A 57 -51.53 -3.34 -59.14
N GLU A 58 -50.98 -4.20 -60.00
CA GLU A 58 -51.76 -4.89 -61.03
C GLU A 58 -52.55 -6.09 -60.46
N ASP A 59 -52.13 -6.63 -59.32
CA ASP A 59 -52.85 -7.68 -58.58
C ASP A 59 -53.67 -7.12 -57.40
N VAL A 60 -54.84 -7.72 -57.18
CA VAL A 60 -55.56 -7.66 -55.89
C VAL A 60 -54.89 -8.62 -54.92
N ALA A 61 -53.67 -8.27 -54.50
CA ALA A 61 -52.97 -9.02 -53.47
C ALA A 61 -53.77 -9.00 -52.17
N SER A 62 -54.02 -10.18 -51.58
CA SER A 62 -54.51 -10.26 -50.21
C SER A 62 -53.59 -9.45 -49.30
N LEU A 63 -54.18 -8.71 -48.35
CA LEU A 63 -53.47 -7.78 -47.47
C LEU A 63 -52.23 -8.48 -46.93
N LYS A 64 -51.05 -8.03 -47.36
CA LYS A 64 -49.79 -8.77 -47.19
C LYS A 64 -49.61 -9.08 -45.71
N THR A 65 -49.87 -10.33 -45.31
CA THR A 65 -49.80 -10.75 -43.92
C THR A 65 -48.34 -10.78 -43.52
N ALA A 66 -47.86 -9.61 -43.07
CA ALA A 66 -46.58 -9.42 -42.41
C ALA A 66 -46.62 -10.03 -40.99
N SER A 67 -47.19 -11.23 -40.87
CA SER A 67 -47.03 -12.14 -39.74
C SER A 67 -45.76 -12.96 -39.97
N LYS A 68 -44.62 -12.28 -39.85
CA LYS A 68 -43.33 -12.91 -39.54
C LYS A 68 -42.77 -12.16 -38.36
N ASP A 69 -43.15 -12.68 -37.19
CA ASP A 69 -42.67 -12.39 -35.85
C ASP A 69 -42.62 -10.90 -35.46
N GLY A 70 -43.53 -10.51 -34.56
CA GLY A 70 -43.50 -9.19 -33.94
C GLY A 70 -42.16 -8.95 -33.25
N PRO A 71 -41.61 -7.73 -33.28
CA PRO A 71 -40.27 -7.46 -32.75
C PRO A 71 -40.21 -7.78 -31.25
N ASP A 72 -39.25 -8.63 -30.87
CA ASP A 72 -39.10 -9.16 -29.51
C ASP A 72 -38.65 -8.11 -28.45
N CYS A 73 -38.64 -6.83 -28.82
CA CYS A 73 -38.25 -5.73 -27.93
C CYS A 73 -39.13 -5.64 -26.68
N VAL A 74 -40.45 -5.91 -26.80
CA VAL A 74 -41.37 -5.88 -25.65
C VAL A 74 -41.09 -7.02 -24.68
N THR A 75 -40.84 -8.24 -25.18
CA THR A 75 -40.43 -9.38 -24.36
C THR A 75 -39.09 -9.10 -23.69
N SER A 76 -38.08 -8.69 -24.47
CA SER A 76 -36.73 -8.37 -23.99
C SER A 76 -36.73 -7.29 -22.89
N TRP A 77 -37.54 -6.24 -23.03
CA TRP A 77 -37.66 -5.19 -22.00
C TRP A 77 -38.36 -5.69 -20.73
N ASN A 78 -39.40 -6.53 -20.87
CA ASN A 78 -40.04 -7.16 -19.72
C ASN A 78 -39.10 -8.13 -19.00
N THR A 79 -38.32 -8.93 -19.73
CA THR A 79 -37.29 -9.83 -19.18
C THR A 79 -36.23 -9.05 -18.40
N LYS A 80 -35.67 -7.97 -18.98
CA LYS A 80 -34.71 -7.09 -18.28
C LYS A 80 -35.29 -6.44 -17.03
N LYS A 81 -36.57 -6.06 -17.07
CA LYS A 81 -37.29 -5.53 -15.89
C LYS A 81 -37.43 -6.59 -14.79
N THR A 82 -37.73 -7.86 -15.13
CA THR A 82 -37.78 -8.95 -14.15
C THR A 82 -36.40 -9.30 -13.60
N GLU A 83 -35.37 -9.40 -14.46
CA GLU A 83 -33.97 -9.61 -14.04
C GLU A 83 -33.49 -8.52 -13.09
N THR A 84 -33.83 -7.24 -13.36
CA THR A 84 -33.49 -6.12 -12.48
C THR A 84 -34.23 -6.19 -11.15
N ALA A 85 -35.51 -6.58 -11.15
CA ALA A 85 -36.28 -6.77 -9.92
C ALA A 85 -35.75 -7.94 -9.08
N ASP A 86 -35.34 -9.04 -9.71
CA ASP A 86 -34.75 -10.19 -9.03
C ASP A 86 -33.33 -9.90 -8.52
N LEU A 87 -32.54 -9.09 -9.23
CA LEU A 87 -31.28 -8.56 -8.73
C LEU A 87 -31.50 -7.66 -7.49
N MET A 88 -32.53 -6.81 -7.47
CA MET A 88 -32.85 -6.01 -6.29
C MET A 88 -33.31 -6.87 -5.10
N LYS A 89 -34.07 -7.95 -5.32
CA LYS A 89 -34.37 -8.94 -4.26
C LYS A 89 -33.09 -9.59 -3.73
N LEU A 90 -32.16 -9.95 -4.62
CA LEU A 90 -30.88 -10.56 -4.25
C LEU A 90 -30.01 -9.60 -3.42
N LEU A 91 -29.91 -8.33 -3.81
CA LEU A 91 -29.19 -7.30 -3.05
C LEU A 91 -29.84 -7.05 -1.67
N HIS A 92 -31.17 -7.03 -1.61
CA HIS A 92 -31.89 -6.93 -0.33
C HIS A 92 -31.65 -8.17 0.55
N ALA A 93 -31.65 -9.37 -0.02
CA ALA A 93 -31.34 -10.61 0.70
C ALA A 93 -29.90 -10.66 1.22
N TYR A 94 -28.90 -10.18 0.45
CA TYR A 94 -27.52 -10.04 0.95
C TYR A 94 -27.46 -9.10 2.15
N LYS A 95 -28.16 -7.95 2.08
CA LYS A 95 -28.22 -7.00 3.18
C LYS A 95 -28.87 -7.62 4.42
N ASP A 96 -30.05 -8.22 4.27
CA ASP A 96 -30.77 -8.86 5.38
C ASP A 96 -29.93 -9.98 6.04
N LEU A 97 -29.16 -10.74 5.25
CA LEU A 97 -28.23 -11.77 5.77
C LEU A 97 -27.07 -11.17 6.57
N GLY A 98 -26.46 -10.07 6.11
CA GLY A 98 -25.41 -9.38 6.87
C GLY A 98 -25.94 -8.73 8.14
N ASP A 99 -27.04 -7.97 8.02
CA ASP A 99 -27.69 -7.26 9.12
C ASP A 99 -28.16 -8.25 10.21
N SER A 100 -28.71 -9.42 9.85
CA SER A 100 -29.19 -10.45 10.80
C SER A 100 -28.08 -11.27 11.45
N LYS A 101 -26.92 -11.42 10.81
CA LYS A 101 -25.72 -12.05 11.41
C LYS A 101 -24.84 -11.04 12.17
N HIS A 102 -25.20 -9.75 12.15
CA HIS A 102 -24.43 -8.63 12.70
C HIS A 102 -22.97 -8.62 12.21
N GLU A 103 -22.81 -8.86 10.91
CA GLU A 103 -21.50 -8.97 10.26
C GLU A 103 -20.91 -7.58 9.92
N PRO A 104 -19.61 -7.34 10.18
CA PRO A 104 -18.93 -6.12 9.74
C PRO A 104 -18.90 -6.01 8.20
N TYR A 105 -19.02 -4.80 7.68
CA TYR A 105 -19.16 -4.52 6.26
C TYR A 105 -17.94 -4.91 5.42
N LEU A 106 -16.73 -4.61 5.88
CA LEU A 106 -15.47 -4.77 5.16
C LEU A 106 -14.81 -6.12 5.42
N LYS A 107 -15.12 -6.80 6.54
CA LYS A 107 -14.49 -8.07 6.95
C LYS A 107 -14.41 -9.07 5.80
N TYR A 108 -15.55 -9.44 5.22
CA TYR A 108 -15.60 -10.44 4.14
C TYR A 108 -15.19 -9.90 2.76
N HIS A 109 -14.89 -8.60 2.65
CA HIS A 109 -14.26 -8.00 1.48
C HIS A 109 -12.72 -7.95 1.62
N ASN A 110 -12.15 -7.90 2.82
CA ASN A 110 -10.71 -8.01 3.04
C ASN A 110 -10.25 -9.49 2.90
N PRO A 111 -9.37 -9.83 1.94
CA PRO A 111 -8.83 -11.20 1.83
C PRO A 111 -7.97 -11.63 3.02
N GLN A 112 -7.32 -10.72 3.75
CA GLN A 112 -6.48 -11.08 4.91
C GLN A 112 -7.26 -11.82 6.00
N THR A 113 -8.56 -11.56 6.16
CA THR A 113 -9.39 -12.26 7.16
C THR A 113 -9.67 -13.73 6.82
N PHE A 114 -9.30 -14.16 5.61
CA PHE A 114 -9.37 -15.54 5.14
C PHE A 114 -7.99 -16.20 5.06
N GLU A 115 -6.91 -15.47 5.40
CA GLU A 115 -5.57 -16.02 5.40
C GLU A 115 -5.33 -16.86 6.68
N ASP A 116 -4.87 -18.09 6.50
CA ASP A 116 -4.51 -18.96 7.63
C ASP A 116 -3.13 -18.58 8.18
N MET A 117 -3.13 -17.68 9.17
CA MET A 117 -1.93 -17.28 9.90
C MET A 117 -1.32 -18.41 10.76
N SER A 118 -2.00 -19.56 10.90
CA SER A 118 -1.47 -20.76 11.56
C SER A 118 -0.84 -21.78 10.59
N ALA A 119 -0.94 -21.54 9.28
CA ALA A 119 -0.38 -22.42 8.26
C ALA A 119 1.16 -22.54 8.41
N PRO A 120 1.74 -23.74 8.23
CA PRO A 120 3.17 -23.95 8.41
C PRO A 120 3.97 -23.16 7.36
N VAL A 121 4.78 -22.21 7.83
CA VAL A 121 5.66 -21.39 6.97
C VAL A 121 6.90 -22.22 6.56
N PRO A 122 7.12 -22.50 5.25
CA PRO A 122 8.25 -23.32 4.83
C PRO A 122 9.59 -22.59 5.04
N ASN A 123 10.54 -23.24 5.73
CA ASN A 123 11.84 -22.65 6.02
C ASN A 123 12.77 -22.72 4.78
N PHE A 124 13.20 -21.57 4.28
CA PHE A 124 14.11 -21.51 3.12
C PHE A 124 15.43 -22.27 3.34
N ARG A 125 15.90 -22.43 4.58
CA ARG A 125 17.17 -23.14 4.91
C ARG A 125 17.14 -24.64 4.63
N SER A 126 15.95 -25.24 4.46
CA SER A 126 15.80 -26.66 4.07
C SER A 126 15.57 -26.87 2.57
N MET A 127 15.57 -25.80 1.76
CA MET A 127 15.18 -25.85 0.34
C MET A 127 16.36 -25.90 -0.65
N ASN A 128 17.61 -25.90 -0.17
CA ASN A 128 18.84 -25.96 -0.97
C ASN A 128 18.96 -24.88 -2.08
N LEU A 129 18.47 -23.68 -1.78
CA LEU A 129 18.52 -22.47 -2.58
C LEU A 129 19.90 -21.81 -2.55
N LYS A 130 20.31 -21.22 -3.66
CA LYS A 130 21.51 -20.40 -3.82
C LYS A 130 21.23 -18.92 -3.58
N ALA A 131 22.29 -18.10 -3.52
CA ALA A 131 22.19 -16.65 -3.60
C ALA A 131 21.36 -16.22 -4.83
N GLY A 132 20.49 -15.22 -4.64
CA GLY A 132 19.54 -14.74 -5.66
C GLY A 132 18.31 -15.63 -5.90
N GLU A 133 18.24 -16.84 -5.34
CA GLU A 133 17.05 -17.71 -5.42
C GLU A 133 16.09 -17.51 -4.23
N VAL A 134 16.62 -17.12 -3.06
CA VAL A 134 15.83 -16.86 -1.83
C VAL A 134 14.73 -15.79 -2.01
N PRO A 135 14.96 -14.64 -2.69
CA PRO A 135 13.89 -13.65 -2.93
C PRO A 135 12.71 -14.24 -3.71
N LYS A 136 13.01 -15.07 -4.73
CA LYS A 136 11.99 -15.72 -5.58
C LYS A 136 11.21 -16.78 -4.81
N PHE A 137 11.86 -17.47 -3.89
CA PHE A 137 11.21 -18.39 -2.97
C PHE A 137 10.23 -17.66 -2.03
N PHE A 138 10.65 -16.54 -1.42
CA PHE A 138 9.76 -15.72 -0.59
C PHE A 138 8.56 -15.19 -1.39
N ASP A 139 8.81 -14.64 -2.58
CA ASP A 139 7.77 -14.13 -3.47
C ASP A 139 6.78 -15.23 -3.89
N SER A 140 7.27 -16.46 -4.15
CA SER A 140 6.41 -17.62 -4.42
C SER A 140 5.55 -18.02 -3.22
N VAL A 141 6.11 -18.05 -2.00
CA VAL A 141 5.37 -18.38 -0.77
C VAL A 141 4.30 -17.34 -0.48
N LEU A 142 4.62 -16.05 -0.61
CA LEU A 142 3.69 -14.94 -0.43
C LEU A 142 2.55 -15.00 -1.46
N ALA A 143 2.89 -15.16 -2.75
CA ALA A 143 1.89 -15.23 -3.82
C ALA A 143 0.95 -16.44 -3.65
N THR A 144 1.46 -17.61 -3.24
CA THR A 144 0.62 -18.79 -2.98
C THR A 144 -0.32 -18.57 -1.78
N ARG A 145 0.18 -18.03 -0.66
CA ARG A 145 -0.68 -17.72 0.51
C ARG A 145 -1.78 -16.71 0.15
N ALA A 146 -1.42 -15.63 -0.54
CA ALA A 146 -2.36 -14.62 -1.00
C ALA A 146 -3.41 -15.20 -1.97
N SER A 147 -3.02 -16.09 -2.91
CA SER A 147 -3.99 -16.75 -3.79
C SER A 147 -4.94 -17.66 -3.02
N THR A 148 -4.45 -18.44 -2.05
CA THR A 148 -5.31 -19.32 -1.24
C THR A 148 -6.28 -18.51 -0.37
N ALA A 149 -5.88 -17.38 0.20
CA ALA A 149 -6.78 -16.48 0.93
C ALA A 149 -7.88 -15.88 0.01
N VAL A 150 -7.52 -15.50 -1.23
CA VAL A 150 -8.49 -15.03 -2.23
C VAL A 150 -9.43 -16.16 -2.70
N GLU A 151 -8.95 -17.38 -2.87
CA GLU A 151 -9.77 -18.55 -3.19
C GLU A 151 -10.75 -18.88 -2.05
N ALA A 152 -10.30 -18.86 -0.80
CA ALA A 152 -11.15 -19.05 0.38
C ALA A 152 -12.23 -17.96 0.49
N LYS A 153 -11.87 -16.69 0.25
CA LYS A 153 -12.83 -15.58 0.13
C LYS A 153 -13.85 -15.83 -0.99
N ASN A 154 -13.42 -16.27 -2.17
CA ASN A 154 -14.31 -16.53 -3.30
C ASN A 154 -15.27 -17.68 -3.00
N ALA A 155 -14.80 -18.77 -2.41
CA ALA A 155 -15.63 -19.89 -1.97
C ALA A 155 -16.71 -19.44 -0.97
N TRP A 156 -16.34 -18.62 0.02
CA TRP A 156 -17.28 -18.01 0.96
C TRP A 156 -18.34 -17.14 0.26
N TRP A 157 -17.94 -16.33 -0.71
CA TRP A 157 -18.87 -15.51 -1.49
C TRP A 157 -19.80 -16.35 -2.40
N GLU A 158 -19.35 -17.50 -2.90
CA GLU A 158 -20.22 -18.44 -3.60
C GLU A 158 -21.28 -19.08 -2.68
N GLU A 159 -20.91 -19.46 -1.45
CA GLU A 159 -21.85 -19.97 -0.45
C GLU A 159 -22.83 -18.89 -0.02
N ARG A 160 -22.35 -17.68 0.31
CA ARG A 160 -23.17 -16.51 0.61
C ARG A 160 -24.13 -16.17 -0.54
N ARG A 161 -23.70 -16.32 -1.80
CA ARG A 161 -24.56 -16.16 -2.98
C ARG A 161 -25.64 -17.23 -3.07
N LYS A 162 -25.34 -18.49 -2.72
CA LYS A 162 -26.33 -19.58 -2.67
C LYS A 162 -27.37 -19.31 -1.58
N GLU A 163 -26.95 -18.91 -0.37
CA GLU A 163 -27.85 -18.47 0.71
C GLU A 163 -28.78 -17.33 0.26
N ALA A 164 -28.20 -16.24 -0.25
CA ALA A 164 -28.95 -15.06 -0.68
C ALA A 164 -29.93 -15.35 -1.83
N LEU A 165 -29.56 -16.24 -2.77
CA LEU A 165 -30.46 -16.69 -3.84
C LEU A 165 -31.63 -17.54 -3.34
N LEU A 166 -31.45 -18.34 -2.29
CA LEU A 166 -32.53 -19.08 -1.65
C LEU A 166 -33.51 -18.13 -0.95
N GLN A 167 -32.99 -17.17 -0.18
CA GLN A 167 -33.80 -16.13 0.48
C GLN A 167 -34.52 -15.22 -0.54
N ALA A 168 -33.86 -14.84 -1.64
CA ALA A 168 -34.47 -14.03 -2.70
C ALA A 168 -35.61 -14.74 -3.44
N LYS A 169 -35.62 -16.09 -3.45
CA LYS A 169 -36.69 -16.91 -4.05
C LYS A 169 -37.82 -17.25 -3.06
N GLY A 170 -37.50 -17.49 -1.79
CA GLY A 170 -38.48 -17.87 -0.77
C GLY A 170 -39.09 -16.71 0.03
N GLY A 171 -38.43 -15.55 0.06
CA GLY A 171 -38.82 -14.40 0.88
C GLY A 171 -39.97 -13.56 0.28
N SER A 172 -40.86 -13.07 1.15
CA SER A 172 -41.90 -12.11 0.78
C SER A 172 -41.36 -10.68 0.77
N PHE A 173 -40.91 -10.21 -0.40
CA PHE A 173 -40.43 -8.83 -0.56
C PHE A 173 -41.59 -7.83 -0.63
N LYS A 174 -41.45 -6.67 0.02
CA LYS A 174 -42.33 -5.52 -0.24
C LYS A 174 -42.11 -5.04 -1.69
N PRO A 175 -43.15 -4.58 -2.41
CA PRO A 175 -42.97 -4.06 -3.76
C PRO A 175 -41.99 -2.88 -3.77
N PHE A 176 -40.95 -2.97 -4.60
CA PHE A 176 -40.01 -1.87 -4.78
C PHE A 176 -40.72 -0.64 -5.38
N PRO A 177 -40.36 0.59 -4.95
CA PRO A 177 -40.91 1.80 -5.53
C PRO A 177 -40.53 1.91 -7.02
N THR A 178 -41.47 2.35 -7.85
CA THR A 178 -41.23 2.55 -9.29
C THR A 178 -40.38 3.80 -9.54
N VAL A 179 -39.44 3.72 -10.49
CA VAL A 179 -38.65 4.86 -10.96
C VAL A 179 -39.56 6.06 -11.28
N PRO A 180 -39.27 7.27 -10.77
CA PRO A 180 -40.09 8.45 -11.02
C PRO A 180 -39.94 8.92 -12.48
N VAL A 181 -40.88 8.51 -13.32
CA VAL A 181 -41.03 8.99 -14.70
C VAL A 181 -42.24 9.92 -14.82
N PRO A 182 -42.22 10.92 -15.71
CA PRO A 182 -43.39 11.74 -15.97
C PRO A 182 -44.53 10.87 -16.52
N ALA A 183 -45.73 11.01 -15.95
CA ALA A 183 -46.90 10.31 -16.43
C ALA A 183 -47.23 10.75 -17.86
N TRP A 184 -47.20 9.79 -18.79
CA TRP A 184 -47.55 9.94 -20.19
C TRP A 184 -48.62 8.92 -20.59
N LYS A 185 -49.52 9.32 -21.49
CA LYS A 185 -50.54 8.47 -22.09
C LYS A 185 -50.52 8.66 -23.60
N TYR A 186 -50.70 7.58 -24.34
CA TYR A 186 -50.78 7.64 -25.80
C TYR A 186 -51.86 8.63 -26.27
N GLY A 187 -51.54 9.44 -27.29
CA GLY A 187 -52.42 10.50 -27.78
C GLY A 187 -52.50 11.77 -26.90
N SER A 188 -51.81 11.82 -25.76
CA SER A 188 -51.74 13.01 -24.88
C SER A 188 -50.32 13.59 -24.84
N SER A 189 -50.19 14.91 -24.70
CA SER A 189 -48.92 15.56 -24.37
C SER A 189 -48.57 15.35 -22.88
N VAL A 190 -47.28 15.32 -22.57
CA VAL A 190 -46.81 15.33 -21.17
C VAL A 190 -46.95 16.75 -20.63
N SER A 191 -47.63 16.92 -19.50
CA SER A 191 -47.79 18.24 -18.89
C SER A 191 -46.53 18.68 -18.15
N MET A 192 -46.29 19.99 -18.12
CA MET A 192 -45.17 20.58 -17.38
C MET A 192 -45.22 20.22 -15.88
N ALA A 193 -46.42 20.11 -15.29
CA ALA A 193 -46.62 19.67 -13.91
C ALA A 193 -46.21 18.20 -13.67
N SER A 194 -46.42 17.32 -14.66
CA SER A 194 -45.96 15.92 -14.62
C SER A 194 -44.43 15.82 -14.66
N LEU A 195 -43.80 16.69 -15.47
CA LEU A 195 -42.35 16.82 -15.55
C LEU A 195 -41.73 17.36 -14.25
N THR A 196 -42.21 18.50 -13.74
CA THR A 196 -41.68 19.09 -12.49
C THR A 196 -41.80 18.11 -11.31
N ALA A 197 -42.95 17.46 -11.15
CA ALA A 197 -43.18 16.51 -10.07
C ALA A 197 -42.30 15.24 -10.15
N ALA A 198 -41.85 14.85 -11.36
CA ALA A 198 -40.85 13.81 -11.52
C ALA A 198 -39.45 14.30 -11.14
N THR A 199 -39.05 15.50 -11.60
CA THR A 199 -37.78 16.15 -11.23
C THR A 199 -37.64 16.33 -9.72
N ASP A 200 -38.69 16.78 -9.04
CA ASP A 200 -38.70 16.98 -7.59
C ASP A 200 -38.45 15.68 -6.82
N LYS A 201 -38.98 14.54 -7.31
CA LYS A 201 -38.70 13.22 -6.73
C LYS A 201 -37.25 12.79 -6.94
N CYS A 202 -36.68 13.05 -8.11
CA CYS A 202 -35.27 12.77 -8.37
C CYS A 202 -34.36 13.59 -7.45
N ILE A 203 -34.63 14.89 -7.26
CA ILE A 203 -33.83 15.76 -6.39
C ILE A 203 -34.01 15.37 -4.92
N ALA A 204 -35.23 15.06 -4.47
CA ALA A 204 -35.46 14.53 -3.13
C ALA A 204 -34.73 13.19 -2.88
N SER A 205 -34.47 12.38 -3.92
CA SER A 205 -33.66 11.15 -3.79
C SER A 205 -32.14 11.39 -3.76
N MET A 206 -31.68 12.62 -4.05
CA MET A 206 -30.28 13.02 -3.86
C MET A 206 -30.00 13.53 -2.45
N GLU A 207 -31.03 13.84 -1.64
CA GLU A 207 -30.84 14.27 -0.26
C GLU A 207 -30.26 13.11 0.59
N PRO A 208 -29.13 13.32 1.28
CA PRO A 208 -28.53 12.29 2.12
C PRO A 208 -29.48 11.92 3.26
N VAL A 209 -29.68 10.60 3.47
CA VAL A 209 -30.69 10.06 4.41
C VAL A 209 -30.51 10.62 5.83
N ARG A 210 -29.25 10.69 6.27
CA ARG A 210 -28.78 11.34 7.49
C ARG A 210 -27.86 12.49 7.08
N LYS A 211 -28.12 13.70 7.58
CA LYS A 211 -27.38 14.91 7.19
C LYS A 211 -27.03 15.82 8.36
N LEU A 212 -25.89 16.50 8.28
CA LEU A 212 -25.47 17.45 9.30
C LEU A 212 -26.13 18.80 9.06
N LYS A 213 -26.78 19.33 10.09
CA LYS A 213 -27.38 20.66 10.06
C LYS A 213 -26.64 21.59 11.00
N LEU A 214 -25.99 22.59 10.41
CA LEU A 214 -25.52 23.74 11.16
C LEU A 214 -26.73 24.64 11.45
N PRO A 215 -27.00 25.01 12.71
CA PRO A 215 -28.05 25.99 13.00
C PRO A 215 -27.68 27.34 12.37
N PRO A 216 -28.66 28.13 11.89
CA PRO A 216 -28.39 29.44 11.32
C PRO A 216 -27.84 30.38 12.40
N MET A 217 -26.52 30.55 12.42
CA MET A 217 -25.88 31.45 13.37
C MET A 217 -26.15 32.91 13.01
N PRO A 218 -26.56 33.77 13.97
CA PRO A 218 -26.61 35.20 13.74
C PRO A 218 -25.18 35.72 13.51
N ALA A 219 -25.03 36.70 12.61
CA ALA A 219 -23.74 37.18 12.11
C ALA A 219 -22.77 37.77 13.17
N ALA A 220 -23.20 37.90 14.43
CA ALA A 220 -22.35 38.29 15.55
C ALA A 220 -21.59 37.11 16.20
N VAL A 221 -21.98 35.85 15.93
CA VAL A 221 -21.41 34.64 16.58
C VAL A 221 -20.43 33.90 15.68
N THR A 222 -20.45 34.16 14.37
CA THR A 222 -19.59 33.53 13.35
C THR A 222 -18.09 33.83 13.46
N ALA A 223 -17.68 34.69 14.41
CA ALA A 223 -16.29 35.02 14.69
C ALA A 223 -15.58 34.08 15.68
N LEU A 224 -16.30 33.14 16.31
CA LEU A 224 -15.73 32.20 17.28
C LEU A 224 -15.36 30.85 16.61
N PRO A 225 -14.06 30.49 16.51
CA PRO A 225 -13.67 29.16 16.01
C PRO A 225 -14.18 28.05 16.96
N GLY A 226 -14.78 27.01 16.39
CA GLY A 226 -15.33 25.85 17.11
C GLY A 226 -16.78 25.97 17.59
N ALA A 227 -17.41 27.16 17.53
CA ALA A 227 -18.80 27.33 17.96
C ALA A 227 -19.81 26.58 17.06
N ALA A 228 -19.48 26.40 15.78
CA ALA A 228 -20.33 25.71 14.81
C ALA A 228 -20.36 24.18 15.01
N ASP A 229 -19.22 23.55 15.34
CA ASP A 229 -19.13 22.12 15.63
C ASP A 229 -19.93 21.73 16.88
N ALA A 230 -19.90 22.57 17.93
CA ALA A 230 -20.56 22.31 19.20
C ALA A 230 -22.11 22.37 19.16
N MET A 231 -22.71 22.87 18.06
CA MET A 231 -24.16 23.00 17.90
C MET A 231 -24.72 22.32 16.64
N ALA A 232 -23.89 21.58 15.91
CA ALA A 232 -24.34 20.84 14.73
C ALA A 232 -25.23 19.65 15.15
N THR A 233 -26.42 19.53 14.55
CA THR A 233 -27.33 18.40 14.82
C THR A 233 -27.42 17.48 13.60
N VAL A 234 -27.42 16.17 13.84
CA VAL A 234 -27.70 15.19 12.79
C VAL A 234 -29.21 15.10 12.61
N GLU A 235 -29.71 15.36 11.40
CA GLU A 235 -31.11 15.12 11.05
C GLU A 235 -31.24 13.89 10.15
N GLU A 236 -32.14 12.96 10.51
CA GLU A 236 -32.64 11.92 9.62
C GLU A 236 -34.05 12.31 9.14
N ARG A 237 -34.24 12.48 7.83
CA ARG A 237 -35.52 12.86 7.22
C ARG A 237 -36.22 14.05 7.90
N GLY A 238 -35.44 15.06 8.31
CA GLY A 238 -35.92 16.27 8.97
C GLY A 238 -36.26 16.13 10.47
N LYS A 239 -35.85 15.03 11.13
CA LYS A 239 -35.93 14.88 12.59
C LYS A 239 -34.53 14.77 13.20
N PRO A 240 -34.24 15.44 14.32
CA PRO A 240 -32.94 15.29 14.98
C PRO A 240 -32.77 13.87 15.54
N VAL A 241 -31.55 13.33 15.43
CA VAL A 241 -31.17 12.01 15.94
C VAL A 241 -29.91 12.16 16.80
N ASP A 242 -29.91 11.55 17.99
CA ASP A 242 -28.72 11.42 18.83
C ASP A 242 -27.84 10.30 18.27
N LEU A 243 -26.94 10.64 17.34
CA LEU A 243 -26.00 9.74 16.70
C LEU A 243 -24.58 10.08 17.14
N LYS A 244 -23.91 9.11 17.79
CA LYS A 244 -22.47 9.14 18.00
C LYS A 244 -21.80 8.55 16.75
N PHE A 245 -20.77 9.24 16.25
CA PHE A 245 -19.99 8.83 15.11
C PHE A 245 -18.57 9.38 15.22
N MET A 246 -17.61 8.74 14.55
CA MET A 246 -16.25 9.25 14.34
C MET A 246 -16.17 9.89 12.95
N SER A 247 -15.65 11.12 12.85
CA SER A 247 -15.43 11.75 11.55
C SER A 247 -14.21 11.19 10.84
N ARG A 248 -14.19 11.26 9.50
CA ARG A 248 -13.01 10.86 8.70
C ARG A 248 -11.74 11.61 9.12
N ALA A 249 -11.87 12.90 9.45
CA ALA A 249 -10.79 13.74 9.98
C ALA A 249 -10.22 13.21 11.31
N ALA A 250 -11.08 12.79 12.25
CA ALA A 250 -10.65 12.24 13.53
C ALA A 250 -9.97 10.86 13.36
N ALA A 251 -10.53 10.01 12.50
CA ALA A 251 -9.94 8.71 12.15
C ALA A 251 -8.55 8.88 11.51
N ALA A 252 -8.42 9.74 10.50
CA ALA A 252 -7.14 10.03 9.84
C ALA A 252 -6.09 10.55 10.83
N LYS A 253 -6.46 11.46 11.74
CA LYS A 253 -5.56 11.97 12.78
C LYS A 253 -5.12 10.90 13.79
N ALA A 254 -6.03 10.00 14.21
CA ALA A 254 -5.70 8.88 15.08
C ALA A 254 -4.71 7.91 14.40
N LEU A 255 -4.97 7.59 13.13
CA LEU A 255 -4.14 6.72 12.30
C LEU A 255 -2.75 7.34 12.06
N ALA A 256 -2.67 8.63 11.74
CA ALA A 256 -1.40 9.35 11.59
C ALA A 256 -0.57 9.40 12.89
N ALA A 257 -1.22 9.63 14.04
CA ALA A 257 -0.55 9.56 15.34
C ALA A 257 -0.02 8.15 15.65
N ARG A 258 -0.77 7.10 15.29
CA ARG A 258 -0.32 5.71 15.45
C ARG A 258 0.82 5.34 14.51
N ARG A 259 0.79 5.80 13.24
CA ARG A 259 1.91 5.67 12.28
C ARG A 259 3.18 6.27 12.87
N ALA A 260 3.13 7.47 13.43
CA ALA A 260 4.29 8.12 14.04
C ALA A 260 4.87 7.32 15.22
N GLN A 261 4.04 6.69 16.05
CA GLN A 261 4.49 5.83 17.16
C GLN A 261 5.21 4.56 16.69
N VAL A 262 4.62 3.84 15.73
CA VAL A 262 5.23 2.62 15.16
C VAL A 262 6.52 2.96 14.40
N HIS A 263 6.53 4.10 13.70
CA HIS A 263 7.73 4.61 13.02
C HIS A 263 8.86 4.96 13.99
N ASP A 264 8.57 5.61 15.11
CA ASP A 264 9.56 5.90 16.16
C ASP A 264 10.16 4.61 16.75
N ARG A 265 9.35 3.55 16.94
CA ARG A 265 9.87 2.21 17.29
C ARG A 265 10.76 1.62 16.19
N TYR A 266 10.34 1.72 14.93
CA TYR A 266 11.12 1.22 13.78
C TYR A 266 12.49 1.93 13.66
N LEU A 267 12.54 3.24 13.84
CA LEU A 267 13.78 4.01 13.89
C LEU A 267 14.67 3.58 15.07
N LYS A 268 14.08 3.30 16.24
CA LYS A 268 14.83 2.81 17.42
C LYS A 268 15.43 1.42 17.19
N LEU A 269 14.69 0.49 16.58
CA LEU A 269 15.19 -0.84 16.21
C LEU A 269 16.43 -0.73 15.31
N TRP A 270 16.37 0.10 14.27
CA TRP A 270 17.53 0.31 13.39
C TRP A 270 18.65 1.10 14.06
N ALA A 271 18.35 2.07 14.93
CA ALA A 271 19.36 2.80 15.69
C ALA A 271 20.17 1.87 16.61
N LYS A 272 19.53 0.91 17.30
CA LYS A 272 20.23 -0.12 18.09
C LYS A 272 21.23 -0.91 17.24
N LYS A 273 20.79 -1.36 16.05
CA LYS A 273 21.61 -2.13 15.11
C LYS A 273 22.79 -1.31 14.58
N VAL A 274 22.54 -0.08 14.13
CA VAL A 274 23.56 0.83 13.58
C VAL A 274 24.55 1.32 14.63
N LEU A 275 24.14 1.49 15.90
CA LEU A 275 25.06 1.86 16.99
C LEU A 275 26.06 0.75 17.34
N VAL A 276 25.71 -0.51 17.11
CA VAL A 276 26.57 -1.68 17.39
C VAL A 276 27.36 -2.09 16.14
N SER A 277 26.67 -2.16 15.00
CA SER A 277 27.17 -2.63 13.70
C SER A 277 26.83 -1.58 12.62
N PRO A 278 27.49 -0.40 12.64
CA PRO A 278 27.28 0.64 11.64
C PRO A 278 27.57 0.17 10.20
N GLU A 279 28.49 -0.79 10.03
CA GLU A 279 28.79 -1.45 8.75
C GLU A 279 27.56 -2.13 8.10
N SER A 280 26.49 -2.43 8.85
CA SER A 280 25.23 -2.89 8.26
C SER A 280 24.62 -1.89 7.26
N ALA A 281 24.93 -0.59 7.37
CA ALA A 281 24.50 0.45 6.44
C ALA A 281 25.22 0.41 5.06
N VAL A 282 26.16 -0.52 4.86
CA VAL A 282 26.82 -0.75 3.57
C VAL A 282 25.93 -1.53 2.59
N VAL A 283 25.06 -2.41 3.10
CA VAL A 283 24.17 -3.23 2.27
C VAL A 283 22.82 -2.52 2.11
N PRO A 284 22.40 -2.16 0.89
CA PRO A 284 21.07 -1.57 0.68
C PRO A 284 19.98 -2.57 1.05
N LEU A 285 18.90 -2.11 1.72
CA LEU A 285 17.83 -2.98 2.23
C LEU A 285 17.25 -3.92 1.16
N LYS A 286 17.01 -3.40 -0.05
CA LYS A 286 16.54 -4.15 -1.22
C LYS A 286 17.43 -5.31 -1.67
N ASP A 287 18.73 -5.24 -1.40
CA ASP A 287 19.72 -6.21 -1.89
C ASP A 287 20.00 -7.32 -0.85
N VAL A 288 19.54 -7.17 0.40
CA VAL A 288 19.77 -8.12 1.53
C VAL A 288 19.25 -9.51 1.21
N ASP A 289 17.97 -9.66 0.82
CA ASP A 289 17.37 -10.97 0.52
C ASP A 289 18.12 -11.71 -0.59
N ALA A 290 18.69 -10.97 -1.56
CA ALA A 290 19.40 -11.55 -2.69
C ALA A 290 20.77 -12.13 -2.30
N GLN A 291 21.36 -11.72 -1.17
CA GLN A 291 22.62 -12.29 -0.69
C GLN A 291 22.43 -13.65 -0.01
N LEU A 292 21.21 -13.93 0.49
CA LEU A 292 20.90 -15.13 1.28
C LEU A 292 20.87 -16.41 0.43
N ALA A 293 21.27 -17.52 1.05
CA ALA A 293 21.17 -18.87 0.53
C ALA A 293 20.73 -19.84 1.65
N SER A 294 20.35 -21.07 1.31
CA SER A 294 19.90 -22.05 2.32
C SER A 294 21.00 -22.49 3.29
N LYS A 295 22.27 -22.39 2.88
CA LYS A 295 23.47 -22.71 3.68
C LYS A 295 24.38 -21.47 3.73
N PHE A 296 25.18 -21.35 4.80
CA PHE A 296 25.96 -20.14 5.06
C PHE A 296 27.15 -19.96 4.09
N ASP A 297 27.80 -21.05 3.72
CA ASP A 297 28.81 -21.15 2.65
C ASP A 297 28.27 -20.75 1.27
N GLY A 298 26.95 -20.85 1.05
CA GLY A 298 26.29 -20.41 -0.17
C GLY A 298 25.90 -18.93 -0.22
N VAL A 299 26.13 -18.17 0.86
CA VAL A 299 25.83 -16.72 0.92
C VAL A 299 26.71 -15.97 -0.07
N SER A 300 26.15 -14.98 -0.74
CA SER A 300 26.85 -14.16 -1.74
C SER A 300 28.06 -13.43 -1.13
N ALA A 301 29.24 -13.63 -1.72
CA ALA A 301 30.46 -12.92 -1.35
C ALA A 301 30.45 -11.42 -1.71
N ALA A 302 29.45 -10.92 -2.46
CA ALA A 302 29.44 -9.58 -3.05
C ALA A 302 29.62 -8.42 -2.04
N TYR A 303 29.23 -8.63 -0.78
CA TYR A 303 29.43 -7.68 0.32
C TYR A 303 30.33 -8.23 1.44
N GLY A 304 30.77 -9.49 1.36
CA GLY A 304 31.45 -10.19 2.47
C GLY A 304 32.74 -9.49 2.90
N ASP A 305 33.67 -9.34 1.96
CA ASP A 305 34.98 -8.73 2.21
C ASP A 305 34.85 -7.26 2.67
N LEU A 306 33.91 -6.51 2.08
CA LEU A 306 33.69 -5.10 2.41
C LEU A 306 33.08 -4.94 3.81
N LEU A 307 32.14 -5.80 4.19
CA LEU A 307 31.57 -5.83 5.55
C LEU A 307 32.63 -6.22 6.59
N ALA A 308 33.42 -7.26 6.31
CA ALA A 308 34.49 -7.71 7.21
C ALA A 308 35.59 -6.64 7.38
N ALA A 309 35.94 -5.91 6.31
CA ALA A 309 36.88 -4.80 6.36
C ALA A 309 36.31 -3.58 7.10
N ALA A 310 35.04 -3.20 6.85
CA ALA A 310 34.39 -2.09 7.55
C ALA A 310 34.16 -2.38 9.05
N ALA A 311 33.89 -3.64 9.41
CA ALA A 311 33.79 -4.06 10.81
C ALA A 311 35.12 -3.88 11.58
N ALA A 312 36.27 -4.00 10.93
CA ALA A 312 37.58 -3.76 11.54
C ALA A 312 37.85 -2.29 11.92
N GLY A 313 36.98 -1.36 11.49
CA GLY A 313 36.98 0.05 11.89
C GLY A 313 37.67 0.99 10.91
N PRO A 314 37.73 2.31 11.24
CA PRO A 314 38.18 3.37 10.32
C PRO A 314 39.70 3.42 10.10
N LYS A 315 40.46 2.48 10.65
CA LYS A 315 41.92 2.37 10.51
C LYS A 315 42.29 1.02 9.91
N THR A 316 43.21 1.01 8.95
CA THR A 316 43.75 -0.23 8.38
C THR A 316 44.56 -1.02 9.42
N PHE A 317 44.81 -2.30 9.19
CA PHE A 317 45.62 -3.13 10.08
C PHE A 317 47.02 -2.54 10.28
N GLY A 318 47.67 -2.08 9.21
CA GLY A 318 48.97 -1.41 9.28
C GLY A 318 48.94 -0.15 10.15
N GLU A 319 47.88 0.66 10.07
CA GLU A 319 47.68 1.84 10.92
C GLU A 319 47.41 1.47 12.39
N ARG A 320 46.66 0.39 12.66
CA ARG A 320 46.43 -0.12 14.02
C ARG A 320 47.74 -0.64 14.64
N VAL A 321 48.54 -1.40 13.88
CA VAL A 321 49.85 -1.89 14.31
C VAL A 321 50.84 -0.73 14.55
N ALA A 322 50.91 0.25 13.65
CA ALA A 322 51.76 1.43 13.82
C ALA A 322 51.38 2.29 15.06
N ALA A 323 50.09 2.29 15.44
CA ALA A 323 49.59 2.95 16.65
C ALA A 323 49.74 2.12 17.95
N SER A 324 50.20 0.87 17.86
CA SER A 324 50.26 -0.05 19.00
C SER A 324 51.31 0.36 20.07
N PRO A 325 51.20 -0.19 21.30
CA PRO A 325 52.22 0.00 22.33
C PRO A 325 53.63 -0.46 21.91
N ALA A 326 53.74 -1.45 21.00
CA ALA A 326 55.03 -1.95 20.50
C ALA A 326 55.80 -0.87 19.72
N PHE A 327 55.12 -0.17 18.80
CA PHE A 327 55.72 0.93 18.03
C PHE A 327 55.87 2.24 18.84
N SER A 328 55.24 2.33 20.01
CA SER A 328 55.53 3.37 21.01
C SER A 328 56.83 3.12 21.80
N ALA A 329 57.40 1.91 21.75
CA ALA A 329 58.63 1.57 22.47
C ALA A 329 59.87 2.24 21.85
N PHE A 330 60.87 2.54 22.68
CA PHE A 330 62.05 3.34 22.30
C PHE A 330 62.78 2.86 21.04
N LEU A 331 62.88 1.54 20.83
CA LEU A 331 63.58 0.95 19.69
C LEU A 331 62.82 1.11 18.36
N LEU A 332 61.48 1.04 18.37
CA LEU A 332 60.64 1.06 17.17
C LEU A 332 59.98 2.43 16.90
N ARG A 333 60.14 3.40 17.82
CA ARG A 333 59.49 4.72 17.77
C ARG A 333 59.80 5.54 16.50
N ARG A 334 60.93 5.29 15.83
CA ARG A 334 61.26 5.95 14.55
C ARG A 334 60.62 5.26 13.36
N ASP A 335 60.36 3.97 13.48
CA ASP A 335 59.86 3.11 12.40
C ASP A 335 58.32 3.09 12.37
N ALA A 336 57.64 3.57 13.42
CA ALA A 336 56.19 3.74 13.48
C ALA A 336 55.58 4.46 12.24
N ASN A 337 56.29 5.42 11.65
CA ASN A 337 55.84 6.12 10.43
C ASN A 337 56.04 5.30 9.14
N GLY A 338 56.88 4.26 9.16
CA GLY A 338 57.12 3.33 8.05
C GLY A 338 56.34 2.01 8.19
N ALA A 339 56.07 1.57 9.43
CA ALA A 339 55.41 0.32 9.77
C ALA A 339 54.06 0.12 9.08
N ALA A 340 53.25 1.18 8.95
CA ALA A 340 51.98 1.11 8.23
C ALA A 340 52.14 0.75 6.73
N GLY A 341 53.32 0.99 6.15
CA GLY A 341 53.69 0.60 4.78
C GLY A 341 54.44 -0.73 4.68
N GLU A 342 54.77 -1.39 5.78
CA GLU A 342 55.32 -2.77 5.79
C GLU A 342 54.21 -3.82 5.59
N PHE A 343 52.96 -3.48 5.93
CA PHE A 343 51.79 -4.31 5.70
C PHE A 343 51.09 -3.90 4.39
N GLU A 344 51.06 -4.80 3.41
CA GLU A 344 50.36 -4.56 2.14
C GLU A 344 48.86 -4.34 2.39
N THR A 345 48.42 -3.08 2.31
CA THR A 345 47.01 -2.74 2.47
C THR A 345 46.23 -3.01 1.18
N SER A 346 45.31 -3.97 1.23
CA SER A 346 44.46 -4.30 0.07
C SER A 346 43.47 -3.17 -0.26
N ASP A 347 42.97 -3.13 -1.50
CA ASP A 347 41.97 -2.12 -1.87
C ASP A 347 40.62 -2.36 -1.17
N ALA A 348 40.27 -3.62 -0.86
CA ALA A 348 39.11 -3.96 -0.05
C ALA A 348 39.23 -3.38 1.38
N GLU A 349 40.42 -3.45 1.97
CA GLU A 349 40.71 -2.90 3.30
C GLU A 349 40.68 -1.36 3.32
N LYS A 350 41.27 -0.70 2.31
CA LYS A 350 41.19 0.78 2.17
C LYS A 350 39.74 1.24 2.03
N ASN A 351 38.97 0.55 1.19
CA ASN A 351 37.57 0.87 0.97
C ASN A 351 36.73 0.62 2.24
N GLY A 352 36.98 -0.49 2.95
CA GLY A 352 36.33 -0.80 4.22
C GLY A 352 36.62 0.23 5.30
N ALA A 353 37.88 0.63 5.49
CA ALA A 353 38.27 1.66 6.45
C ALA A 353 37.68 3.04 6.12
N ALA A 354 37.69 3.45 4.85
CA ALA A 354 37.07 4.69 4.40
C ALA A 354 35.55 4.69 4.65
N VAL A 355 34.88 3.59 4.34
CA VAL A 355 33.44 3.42 4.60
C VAL A 355 33.12 3.35 6.09
N ALA A 356 33.96 2.71 6.92
CA ALA A 356 33.81 2.73 8.36
C ALA A 356 33.95 4.16 8.94
N ALA A 357 34.84 4.99 8.38
CA ALA A 357 34.97 6.40 8.77
C ALA A 357 33.75 7.25 8.35
N GLU A 358 33.11 6.98 7.21
CA GLU A 358 31.82 7.61 6.83
C GLU A 358 30.68 7.23 7.78
N LEU A 359 30.73 6.02 8.35
CA LEU A 359 29.68 5.42 9.16
C LEU A 359 29.86 5.61 10.67
N ASP A 360 30.93 6.31 11.10
CA ASP A 360 31.23 6.61 12.50
C ASP A 360 30.19 7.56 13.13
N ASP A 361 29.51 8.40 12.32
CA ASP A 361 28.28 9.10 12.74
C ASP A 361 27.07 8.17 12.58
N PRO A 362 26.42 7.71 13.68
CA PRO A 362 25.26 6.83 13.59
C PRO A 362 24.07 7.49 12.88
N ALA A 363 23.97 8.82 12.89
CA ALA A 363 22.91 9.55 12.19
C ALA A 363 23.17 9.64 10.68
N ALA A 364 24.43 9.60 10.23
CA ALA A 364 24.77 9.46 8.82
C ALA A 364 24.51 8.01 8.35
N ALA A 365 24.98 7.03 9.12
CA ALA A 365 24.78 5.61 8.84
C ALA A 365 23.28 5.23 8.75
N LEU A 366 22.46 5.68 9.71
CA LEU A 366 21.03 5.40 9.73
C LEU A 366 20.29 6.07 8.56
N ARG A 367 20.69 7.29 8.12
CA ARG A 367 20.16 7.92 6.90
C ARG A 367 20.59 7.18 5.62
N LYS A 368 21.83 6.69 5.55
CA LYS A 368 22.35 5.92 4.41
C LYS A 368 21.62 4.59 4.24
N LEU A 369 21.26 3.95 5.36
CA LEU A 369 20.50 2.70 5.39
C LEU A 369 19.00 2.88 5.10
N LEU A 370 18.33 3.83 5.76
CA LEU A 370 16.87 3.97 5.70
C LEU A 370 16.37 4.89 4.57
N GLY A 371 17.15 5.87 4.14
CA GLY A 371 16.81 6.75 3.02
C GLY A 371 15.40 7.37 3.15
N PRO A 372 14.44 7.07 2.26
CA PRO A 372 13.06 7.54 2.37
C PRO A 372 12.32 7.11 3.65
N GLU A 373 12.73 6.00 4.28
CA GLU A 373 12.14 5.50 5.54
C GLU A 373 12.64 6.26 6.79
N MET A 374 13.38 7.36 6.62
CA MET A 374 13.64 8.29 7.73
C MET A 374 12.36 8.95 8.27
N GLU A 375 11.37 9.19 7.40
CA GLU A 375 10.14 9.92 7.72
C GLU A 375 8.93 9.00 7.69
N ALA A 376 7.99 9.22 8.63
CA ALA A 376 6.78 8.40 8.74
C ALA A 376 5.87 8.57 7.52
N LEU A 377 5.11 7.53 7.19
CA LEU A 377 4.19 7.53 6.06
C LEU A 377 3.07 8.57 6.25
N GLY A 378 3.02 9.57 5.35
CA GLY A 378 2.14 10.74 5.43
C GLY A 378 2.75 11.97 6.11
N ALA A 379 3.98 11.90 6.64
CA ALA A 379 4.64 13.03 7.31
C ALA A 379 5.57 13.85 6.41
N ALA A 380 5.96 13.32 5.25
CA ALA A 380 7.06 13.85 4.41
C ALA A 380 6.73 15.12 3.60
N GLY A 381 5.55 15.74 3.78
CA GLY A 381 5.08 16.90 3.01
C GLY A 381 4.82 16.66 1.51
N LYS A 382 5.21 15.50 0.98
CA LYS A 382 4.86 14.98 -0.34
C LYS A 382 3.49 14.27 -0.32
N PRO A 383 2.82 14.08 -1.48
CA PRO A 383 1.71 13.15 -1.61
C PRO A 383 2.08 11.75 -1.10
N MET A 384 1.11 11.04 -0.52
CA MET A 384 1.31 9.70 0.02
C MET A 384 1.62 8.71 -1.10
N SER A 385 1.05 8.89 -2.30
CA SER A 385 1.40 8.10 -3.50
C SER A 385 2.89 8.19 -3.86
N GLU A 386 3.47 9.38 -3.88
CA GLU A 386 4.89 9.59 -4.16
C GLU A 386 5.78 8.97 -3.07
N GLN A 387 5.43 9.17 -1.80
CA GLN A 387 6.18 8.58 -0.67
C GLN A 387 6.15 7.04 -0.72
N VAL A 388 5.02 6.43 -1.08
CA VAL A 388 4.93 4.96 -1.25
C VAL A 388 5.81 4.47 -2.40
N ARG A 389 5.91 5.19 -3.54
CA ARG A 389 6.84 4.83 -4.63
C ARG A 389 8.30 4.88 -4.17
N GLU A 390 8.70 5.96 -3.48
CA GLU A 390 10.07 6.13 -2.99
C GLU A 390 10.45 5.04 -1.98
N ILE A 391 9.59 4.75 -1.00
CA ILE A 391 9.81 3.69 -0.01
C ILE A 391 9.85 2.31 -0.70
N THR A 392 8.92 2.02 -1.63
CA THR A 392 8.87 0.73 -2.33
C THR A 392 10.14 0.47 -3.14
N ALA A 393 10.65 1.50 -3.84
CA ALA A 393 11.89 1.39 -4.63
C ALA A 393 13.18 1.37 -3.79
N HIS A 394 13.12 1.82 -2.53
CA HIS A 394 14.21 1.67 -1.56
C HIS A 394 14.26 0.28 -0.94
N LYS A 395 13.09 -0.29 -0.61
CA LYS A 395 12.95 -1.58 0.08
C LYS A 395 13.07 -2.81 -0.81
N TYR A 396 12.72 -2.70 -2.10
CA TYR A 396 12.60 -3.85 -2.99
C TYR A 396 13.19 -3.57 -4.37
N THR A 397 13.82 -4.58 -4.98
CA THR A 397 14.23 -4.54 -6.39
C THR A 397 13.02 -4.68 -7.31
N PRO A 398 13.04 -4.16 -8.56
CA PRO A 398 11.87 -4.10 -9.43
C PRO A 398 11.27 -5.46 -9.85
N ASP A 399 12.01 -6.55 -9.69
CA ASP A 399 11.59 -7.92 -9.96
C ASP A 399 10.79 -8.57 -8.81
N ARG A 400 10.72 -7.92 -7.64
CA ARG A 400 10.04 -8.46 -6.45
C ARG A 400 8.52 -8.35 -6.52
N TYR A 401 7.82 -9.36 -6.03
CA TYR A 401 6.37 -9.35 -5.83
C TYR A 401 5.92 -8.11 -5.04
N MET A 402 6.57 -7.84 -3.90
CA MET A 402 6.27 -6.67 -3.05
C MET A 402 6.52 -5.32 -3.75
N TYR A 403 7.48 -5.23 -4.67
CA TYR A 403 7.67 -4.03 -5.48
C TYR A 403 6.47 -3.80 -6.40
N THR A 404 6.00 -4.86 -7.07
CA THR A 404 4.85 -4.74 -7.98
C THR A 404 3.54 -4.39 -7.27
N GLU A 405 3.30 -4.91 -6.07
CA GLU A 405 2.12 -4.53 -5.27
C GLU A 405 2.25 -3.12 -4.66
N GLY A 406 3.44 -2.72 -4.19
CA GLY A 406 3.69 -1.36 -3.70
C GLY A 406 3.51 -0.29 -4.78
N MET A 407 3.92 -0.56 -6.02
CA MET A 407 3.68 0.33 -7.15
C MET A 407 2.20 0.42 -7.53
N LYS A 408 1.46 -0.70 -7.55
CA LYS A 408 -0.01 -0.69 -7.73
C LYS A 408 -0.73 0.06 -6.62
N LEU A 409 -0.25 -0.02 -5.37
CA LEU A 409 -0.78 0.74 -4.25
C LEU A 409 -0.56 2.24 -4.45
N ALA A 410 0.64 2.65 -4.84
CA ALA A 410 0.93 4.05 -5.14
C ALA A 410 0.07 4.60 -6.30
N ASP A 411 -0.18 3.80 -7.35
CA ASP A 411 -1.04 4.21 -8.46
C ASP A 411 -2.49 4.42 -7.99
N LYS A 412 -3.04 3.52 -7.16
CA LYS A 412 -4.37 3.69 -6.55
C LYS A 412 -4.45 4.91 -5.63
N LEU A 413 -3.40 5.18 -4.85
CA LEU A 413 -3.31 6.37 -4.00
C LEU A 413 -3.27 7.65 -4.86
N ALA A 414 -2.55 7.65 -5.97
CA ALA A 414 -2.52 8.79 -6.89
C ALA A 414 -3.89 9.05 -7.54
N GLU A 415 -4.65 8.00 -7.88
CA GLU A 415 -6.03 8.12 -8.36
C GLU A 415 -6.96 8.72 -7.28
N GLN A 416 -6.80 8.32 -6.01
CA GLN A 416 -7.57 8.87 -4.88
C GLN A 416 -7.20 10.33 -4.59
N GLU A 417 -5.90 10.65 -4.51
CA GLU A 417 -5.39 12.02 -4.32
C GLU A 417 -5.82 12.97 -5.45
N ALA A 418 -5.93 12.46 -6.69
CA ALA A 418 -6.43 13.24 -7.83
C ALA A 418 -7.96 13.46 -7.78
N ALA A 419 -8.72 12.58 -7.12
CA ALA A 419 -10.17 12.67 -6.99
C ALA A 419 -10.64 13.47 -5.77
N GLU A 420 -10.00 13.27 -4.61
CA GLU A 420 -10.37 13.91 -3.33
C GLU A 420 -9.49 15.14 -3.01
N GLY A 421 -8.33 15.28 -3.66
CA GLY A 421 -7.28 16.25 -3.35
C GLY A 421 -6.27 15.69 -2.36
N SER A 422 -5.00 16.10 -2.47
CA SER A 422 -3.88 15.61 -1.64
C SER A 422 -3.84 16.17 -0.21
N GLY A 423 -4.98 16.60 0.33
CA GLY A 423 -5.09 17.23 1.66
C GLY A 423 -5.66 16.27 2.72
N GLU A 424 -5.40 16.55 3.99
CA GLU A 424 -6.09 15.83 5.08
C GLU A 424 -7.62 15.99 4.98
N PRO A 425 -8.40 14.92 5.25
CA PRO A 425 -9.85 14.99 5.17
C PRO A 425 -10.40 16.04 6.15
N LEU A 426 -11.21 16.97 5.62
CA LEU A 426 -11.80 18.05 6.40
C LEU A 426 -12.75 17.53 7.48
N ALA A 427 -12.74 18.18 8.64
CA ALA A 427 -13.76 17.95 9.68
C ALA A 427 -15.17 18.31 9.16
N PRO A 428 -16.25 17.66 9.63
CA PRO A 428 -17.60 17.85 9.09
C PRO A 428 -18.07 19.31 8.95
N ALA A 429 -17.92 20.15 9.97
CA ALA A 429 -18.32 21.56 9.86
C ALA A 429 -17.41 22.36 8.90
N ALA A 430 -16.12 22.01 8.78
CA ALA A 430 -15.21 22.61 7.81
C ALA A 430 -15.57 22.21 6.37
N ALA A 431 -15.98 20.96 6.13
CA ALA A 431 -16.50 20.52 4.84
C ALA A 431 -17.80 21.26 4.45
N LEU A 432 -18.72 21.43 5.41
CA LEU A 432 -19.95 22.23 5.20
C LEU A 432 -19.64 23.72 4.94
N ALA A 433 -18.68 24.30 5.66
CA ALA A 433 -18.24 25.68 5.45
C ALA A 433 -17.59 25.88 4.07
N ALA A 434 -16.75 24.93 3.63
CA ALA A 434 -16.16 24.92 2.30
C ALA A 434 -17.23 24.80 1.19
N ALA A 435 -18.22 23.91 1.37
CA ALA A 435 -19.36 23.80 0.45
C ALA A 435 -20.16 25.12 0.37
N ALA A 436 -20.44 25.75 1.52
CA ALA A 436 -21.12 27.04 1.59
C ALA A 436 -20.31 28.17 0.92
N ALA A 437 -18.98 28.17 1.05
CA ALA A 437 -18.10 29.17 0.42
C ALA A 437 -18.05 29.04 -1.11
N VAL A 438 -18.24 27.84 -1.66
CA VAL A 438 -18.26 27.57 -3.11
C VAL A 438 -19.64 27.83 -3.74
N ALA A 439 -20.72 27.79 -2.97
CA ALA A 439 -22.09 27.99 -3.46
C ALA A 439 -22.32 29.32 -4.24
N PRO A 440 -21.79 30.49 -3.84
CA PRO A 440 -21.93 31.74 -4.59
C PRO A 440 -21.26 31.71 -5.97
N ALA A 441 -20.09 31.05 -6.10
CA ALA A 441 -19.40 30.90 -7.38
C ALA A 441 -20.22 30.02 -8.33
N LYS A 442 -20.70 28.87 -7.85
CA LYS A 442 -21.61 27.98 -8.60
C LYS A 442 -22.92 28.68 -9.00
N ALA A 443 -23.44 29.61 -8.20
CA ALA A 443 -24.66 30.34 -8.54
C ALA A 443 -24.55 31.15 -9.84
N ALA A 444 -23.36 31.68 -10.17
CA ALA A 444 -23.11 32.36 -11.44
C ALA A 444 -23.10 31.39 -12.64
N GLU A 445 -22.53 30.19 -12.45
CA GLU A 445 -22.56 29.12 -13.45
C GLU A 445 -23.98 28.64 -13.73
N PHE A 446 -24.78 28.43 -12.67
CA PHE A 446 -26.20 28.08 -12.80
C PHE A 446 -27.02 29.17 -13.50
N ALA A 447 -26.75 30.45 -13.24
CA ALA A 447 -27.41 31.55 -13.95
C ALA A 447 -27.12 31.51 -15.47
N LYS A 448 -25.85 31.27 -15.84
CA LYS A 448 -25.44 31.11 -17.25
C LYS A 448 -26.06 29.85 -17.88
N ALA A 449 -26.10 28.73 -17.16
CA ALA A 449 -26.69 27.48 -17.64
C ALA A 449 -28.20 27.62 -17.87
N LYS A 450 -28.93 28.28 -16.95
CA LYS A 450 -30.37 28.58 -17.10
C LYS A 450 -30.66 29.40 -18.35
N ALA A 451 -29.92 30.50 -18.55
CA ALA A 451 -30.07 31.35 -19.74
C ALA A 451 -29.79 30.61 -21.08
N ALA A 452 -29.11 29.46 -21.04
CA ALA A 452 -28.81 28.61 -22.19
C ALA A 452 -29.71 27.36 -22.30
N ALA A 453 -30.66 27.14 -21.38
CA ALA A 453 -31.33 25.85 -21.21
C ALA A 453 -32.35 25.48 -22.31
N GLY A 454 -32.66 26.41 -23.23
CA GLY A 454 -33.45 26.17 -24.45
C GLY A 454 -34.90 25.74 -24.25
N SER A 455 -35.35 25.58 -23.00
CA SER A 455 -36.67 25.09 -22.63
C SER A 455 -37.00 25.45 -21.18
N ALA A 456 -38.28 25.76 -20.90
CA ALA A 456 -38.74 26.04 -19.54
C ALA A 456 -38.52 24.88 -18.56
N TYR A 457 -38.46 23.63 -19.06
CA TYR A 457 -38.11 22.46 -18.25
C TYR A 457 -36.63 22.43 -17.86
N GLY A 458 -35.72 22.75 -18.79
CA GLY A 458 -34.30 22.87 -18.48
C GLY A 458 -34.02 23.95 -17.44
N GLU A 459 -34.69 25.11 -17.56
CA GLU A 459 -34.62 26.18 -16.56
C GLU A 459 -35.11 25.73 -15.18
N TYR A 460 -36.26 25.03 -15.13
CA TYR A 460 -36.81 24.49 -13.88
C TYR A 460 -35.85 23.49 -13.23
N ALA A 461 -35.37 22.49 -13.97
CA ALA A 461 -34.47 21.47 -13.46
C ALA A 461 -33.15 22.07 -12.92
N LEU A 462 -32.54 23.01 -13.66
CA LEU A 462 -31.37 23.76 -13.19
C LEU A 462 -31.67 24.65 -11.98
N SER A 463 -32.89 25.17 -11.85
CA SER A 463 -33.28 25.96 -10.67
C SER A 463 -33.38 25.14 -9.39
N ARG A 464 -33.92 23.92 -9.49
CA ARG A 464 -34.05 23.01 -8.35
C ARG A 464 -32.70 22.38 -7.99
N LEU A 465 -31.86 22.06 -8.98
CA LEU A 465 -30.51 21.56 -8.74
C LEU A 465 -29.59 22.65 -8.14
N GLN A 466 -29.74 23.91 -8.54
CA GLN A 466 -29.08 25.04 -7.85
C GLN A 466 -29.54 25.16 -6.40
N ALA A 467 -30.84 25.06 -6.13
CA ALA A 467 -31.38 25.15 -4.77
C ALA A 467 -30.86 24.00 -3.87
N PHE A 468 -30.80 22.78 -4.40
CA PHE A 468 -30.19 21.63 -3.72
C PHE A 468 -28.70 21.85 -3.42
N ALA A 469 -27.93 22.32 -4.41
CA ALA A 469 -26.48 22.53 -4.28
C ALA A 469 -26.09 23.77 -3.45
N ALA A 470 -27.02 24.68 -3.17
CA ALA A 470 -26.81 25.85 -2.31
C ALA A 470 -27.00 25.54 -0.82
N ASP A 471 -27.72 24.47 -0.46
CA ASP A 471 -27.84 24.00 0.91
C ASP A 471 -26.65 23.09 1.26
N ALA A 472 -25.70 23.64 2.02
CA ALA A 472 -24.50 22.93 2.44
C ALA A 472 -24.80 21.66 3.26
N SER A 473 -25.97 21.55 3.91
CA SER A 473 -26.35 20.32 4.63
C SER A 473 -26.57 19.12 3.70
N ASN A 474 -26.82 19.35 2.41
CA ASN A 474 -26.93 18.26 1.41
C ASN A 474 -25.56 17.66 1.02
N THR A 475 -24.45 18.13 1.62
CA THR A 475 -23.13 17.50 1.49
C THR A 475 -23.17 16.09 2.08
N SER A 476 -22.89 15.09 1.26
CA SER A 476 -22.84 13.68 1.68
C SER A 476 -21.61 13.44 2.56
N LEU A 477 -21.84 13.04 3.82
CA LEU A 477 -20.79 12.67 4.78
C LEU A 477 -20.93 11.17 5.11
N GLU A 478 -19.90 10.39 4.80
CA GLU A 478 -19.93 8.93 4.94
C GLU A 478 -20.07 8.52 6.42
N GLU A 479 -19.40 9.24 7.33
CA GLU A 479 -19.48 9.03 8.77
C GLU A 479 -20.89 9.20 9.35
N LEU A 480 -21.79 9.92 8.65
CA LEU A 480 -23.20 10.03 9.03
C LEU A 480 -24.09 8.99 8.36
N GLN A 481 -23.75 8.58 7.13
CA GLN A 481 -24.52 7.59 6.39
C GLN A 481 -24.23 6.17 6.86
N ASN A 482 -22.97 5.84 7.11
CA ASN A 482 -22.45 4.52 7.48
C ASN A 482 -21.34 4.67 8.55
N PRO A 483 -21.66 5.03 9.82
CA PRO A 483 -20.64 5.27 10.85
C PRO A 483 -19.73 4.07 11.10
N GLN A 484 -20.31 2.86 11.16
CA GLN A 484 -19.57 1.59 11.32
C GLN A 484 -18.54 1.37 10.20
N LEU A 485 -18.84 1.81 8.97
CA LEU A 485 -17.90 1.69 7.86
C LEU A 485 -16.63 2.51 8.15
N VAL A 486 -16.76 3.75 8.64
CA VAL A 486 -15.61 4.61 8.98
C VAL A 486 -14.82 4.07 10.18
N GLU A 487 -15.49 3.42 11.13
CA GLU A 487 -14.83 2.67 12.22
C GLU A 487 -14.02 1.49 11.64
N GLU A 488 -14.59 0.67 10.77
CA GLU A 488 -13.90 -0.46 10.12
C GLU A 488 -12.74 -0.01 9.21
N TRP A 489 -12.84 1.12 8.51
CA TRP A 489 -11.71 1.72 7.75
C TRP A 489 -10.55 2.10 8.68
N LEU A 490 -10.83 2.63 9.88
CA LEU A 490 -9.80 2.89 10.88
C LEU A 490 -9.21 1.57 11.41
N GLU A 491 -10.05 0.59 11.74
CA GLU A 491 -9.60 -0.72 12.24
C GLU A 491 -8.68 -1.44 11.26
N LEU A 492 -8.98 -1.43 9.95
CA LEU A 492 -8.08 -1.95 8.91
C LEU A 492 -6.70 -1.27 8.95
N GLY A 493 -6.68 0.07 8.94
CA GLY A 493 -5.43 0.83 9.01
C GLY A 493 -4.68 0.69 10.34
N LEU A 494 -5.36 0.37 11.44
CA LEU A 494 -4.75 0.05 12.72
C LEU A 494 -4.23 -1.40 12.78
N ALA A 495 -4.88 -2.33 12.07
CA ALA A 495 -4.45 -3.72 11.97
C ALA A 495 -3.14 -3.85 11.18
N GLU A 496 -3.02 -3.16 10.03
CA GLU A 496 -1.75 -3.05 9.27
C GLU A 496 -0.60 -2.54 10.16
N LEU A 497 -0.87 -1.56 11.03
CA LEU A 497 0.11 -1.01 11.97
C LEU A 497 0.41 -1.93 13.15
N ALA A 498 -0.55 -2.77 13.55
CA ALA A 498 -0.35 -3.79 14.58
C ALA A 498 0.50 -4.95 14.06
N GLU A 499 0.30 -5.37 12.80
CA GLU A 499 1.18 -6.36 12.14
C GLU A 499 2.62 -5.82 11.99
N ALA A 500 2.77 -4.55 11.57
CA ALA A 500 4.07 -3.90 11.49
C ALA A 500 4.75 -3.75 12.86
N GLU A 501 3.99 -3.48 13.94
CA GLU A 501 4.54 -3.42 15.30
C GLU A 501 4.88 -4.82 15.85
N ALA A 502 4.07 -5.85 15.60
CA ALA A 502 4.37 -7.23 15.98
C ALA A 502 5.67 -7.72 15.31
N ALA A 503 5.92 -7.34 14.05
CA ALA A 503 7.18 -7.63 13.37
C ALA A 503 8.39 -6.89 14.00
N ILE A 504 8.17 -5.75 14.68
CA ILE A 504 9.20 -5.09 15.51
C ILE A 504 9.39 -5.86 16.82
N ASP A 505 8.30 -6.25 17.50
CA ASP A 505 8.36 -7.04 18.74
C ASP A 505 9.14 -8.36 18.54
N ASP A 506 8.84 -9.11 17.46
CA ASP A 506 9.54 -10.34 17.08
C ASP A 506 11.02 -10.08 16.75
N ALA A 507 11.34 -8.93 16.15
CA ALA A 507 12.72 -8.54 15.84
C ALA A 507 13.52 -8.09 17.08
N GLU A 508 12.85 -7.54 18.09
CA GLU A 508 13.45 -7.13 19.37
C GLU A 508 13.61 -8.31 20.36
N GLU A 509 12.88 -9.44 20.18
CA GLU A 509 12.86 -10.58 21.12
C GLU A 509 14.26 -11.14 21.44
N GLU A 510 15.09 -11.38 20.43
CA GLU A 510 16.40 -12.03 20.56
C GLU A 510 17.57 -11.07 20.20
N GLU A 511 17.29 -9.78 20.00
CA GLU A 511 18.26 -8.80 19.49
C GLU A 511 19.47 -8.64 20.41
N LEU A 512 19.27 -8.66 21.74
CA LEU A 512 20.33 -8.39 22.71
C LEU A 512 21.46 -9.43 22.62
N TRP A 513 21.10 -10.69 22.41
CA TRP A 513 22.07 -11.77 22.21
C TRP A 513 22.86 -11.56 20.91
N ALA A 514 22.16 -11.34 19.80
CA ALA A 514 22.78 -11.16 18.48
C ALA A 514 23.70 -9.91 18.43
N LEU A 515 23.24 -8.78 18.98
CA LEU A 515 24.01 -7.54 19.04
C LEU A 515 25.21 -7.64 19.98
N THR A 516 25.08 -8.33 21.13
CA THR A 516 26.23 -8.56 22.03
C THR A 516 27.29 -9.42 21.35
N MET A 517 26.90 -10.49 20.64
CA MET A 517 27.84 -11.33 19.89
C MET A 517 28.56 -10.55 18.78
N ALA A 518 27.83 -9.70 18.03
CA ALA A 518 28.43 -8.82 17.02
C ALA A 518 29.41 -7.81 17.64
N ALA A 519 29.02 -7.12 18.72
CA ALA A 519 29.89 -6.18 19.43
C ALA A 519 31.17 -6.84 19.96
N GLN A 520 31.04 -8.04 20.54
CA GLN A 520 32.15 -8.82 21.05
C GLN A 520 33.12 -9.22 19.94
N LEU A 521 32.62 -9.83 18.85
CA LEU A 521 33.44 -10.25 17.73
C LEU A 521 34.16 -9.06 17.07
N LYS A 522 33.45 -7.94 16.87
CA LYS A 522 33.99 -6.72 16.29
C LYS A 522 35.14 -6.12 17.11
N HIS A 523 34.98 -6.03 18.42
CA HIS A 523 36.03 -5.54 19.31
C HIS A 523 37.24 -6.49 19.34
N LEU A 524 37.01 -7.81 19.29
CA LEU A 524 38.11 -8.78 19.15
C LEU A 524 38.85 -8.60 17.81
N GLN A 525 38.13 -8.51 16.68
CA GLN A 525 38.73 -8.33 15.35
C GLN A 525 39.54 -7.02 15.21
N ALA A 526 39.12 -5.95 15.88
CA ALA A 526 39.83 -4.67 15.85
C ALA A 526 41.17 -4.70 16.62
N HIS A 527 41.22 -5.39 17.76
CA HIS A 527 42.30 -5.25 18.76
C HIS A 527 43.17 -6.51 18.99
N PHE A 528 42.66 -7.71 18.66
CA PHE A 528 43.39 -8.97 18.89
C PHE A 528 44.67 -9.02 18.07
N GLY A 529 45.78 -9.42 18.69
CA GLY A 529 47.12 -9.40 18.09
C GLY A 529 47.77 -8.01 17.94
N VAL A 530 47.09 -6.92 18.31
CA VAL A 530 47.62 -5.55 18.22
C VAL A 530 47.82 -4.92 19.60
N ASP A 531 46.74 -4.76 20.36
CA ASP A 531 46.74 -4.04 21.65
C ASP A 531 45.73 -4.59 22.69
N LEU A 532 44.93 -5.62 22.35
CA LEU A 532 43.95 -6.21 23.26
C LEU A 532 44.61 -6.79 24.54
N PRO A 533 44.28 -6.30 25.74
CA PRO A 533 44.74 -6.91 26.97
C PRO A 533 44.00 -8.24 27.24
N HIS A 534 44.73 -9.27 27.67
CA HIS A 534 44.14 -10.57 28.05
C HIS A 534 43.05 -10.46 29.14
N GLY A 535 43.15 -9.47 30.04
CA GLY A 535 42.10 -9.19 31.02
C GLY A 535 40.78 -8.69 30.42
N VAL A 536 40.82 -8.05 29.24
CA VAL A 536 39.62 -7.66 28.48
C VAL A 536 39.03 -8.89 27.78
N LEU A 537 39.88 -9.73 27.16
CA LEU A 537 39.45 -11.02 26.57
C LEU A 537 38.75 -11.90 27.61
N ALA A 538 39.33 -12.09 28.79
CA ALA A 538 38.74 -12.86 29.89
C ALA A 538 37.49 -12.22 30.51
N HIS A 539 37.27 -10.91 30.32
CA HIS A 539 36.04 -10.24 30.73
C HIS A 539 34.91 -10.42 29.69
N MET A 540 35.23 -10.31 28.40
CA MET A 540 34.29 -10.50 27.30
C MET A 540 33.87 -11.96 27.17
N ASP A 541 34.82 -12.89 27.25
CA ASP A 541 34.58 -14.33 27.16
C ASP A 541 35.27 -15.12 28.30
N PRO A 542 34.71 -15.09 29.52
CA PRO A 542 35.25 -15.84 30.66
C PRO A 542 35.07 -17.36 30.49
N LEU A 543 34.20 -17.82 29.59
CA LEU A 543 33.94 -19.26 29.40
C LEU A 543 34.88 -19.88 28.37
N LEU A 544 35.26 -19.16 27.31
CA LEU A 544 36.34 -19.54 26.42
C LEU A 544 37.67 -19.60 27.17
N VAL A 545 38.03 -18.55 27.92
CA VAL A 545 39.28 -18.55 28.70
C VAL A 545 39.30 -19.69 29.71
N LYS A 546 38.19 -19.96 30.41
CA LYS A 546 38.07 -21.12 31.31
C LYS A 546 38.29 -22.47 30.61
N LYS A 547 37.93 -22.62 29.33
CA LYS A 547 38.15 -23.87 28.57
C LYS A 547 39.61 -24.01 28.12
N ILE A 548 40.21 -22.92 27.63
CA ILE A 548 41.64 -22.88 27.29
C ILE A 548 42.49 -23.17 28.54
N ASP A 549 42.22 -22.48 29.66
CA ASP A 549 42.88 -22.74 30.95
C ASP A 549 42.69 -24.19 31.41
N TRP A 550 41.55 -24.82 31.11
CA TRP A 550 41.32 -26.22 31.44
C TRP A 550 42.20 -27.16 30.61
N GLU A 551 42.39 -26.90 29.31
CA GLU A 551 43.28 -27.68 28.44
C GLU A 551 44.74 -27.58 28.94
N THR A 552 45.24 -26.36 29.18
CA THR A 552 46.57 -26.15 29.77
C THR A 552 46.73 -26.79 31.16
N THR A 553 45.69 -26.73 32.01
CA THR A 553 45.71 -27.36 33.35
C THR A 553 45.87 -28.88 33.28
N HIS A 554 45.41 -29.53 32.21
CA HIS A 554 45.46 -30.98 32.04
C HIS A 554 46.59 -31.46 31.11
N GLY A 555 47.48 -30.56 30.67
CA GLY A 555 48.59 -30.88 29.76
C GLY A 555 48.12 -31.23 28.35
N LEU A 556 47.12 -30.47 27.86
CA LEU A 556 46.56 -30.54 26.52
C LEU A 556 46.70 -29.18 25.79
N ASP A 557 47.73 -28.40 26.15
CA ASP A 557 48.01 -27.08 25.58
C ASP A 557 48.50 -27.10 24.12
N ASP A 558 48.83 -28.28 23.59
CA ASP A 558 49.17 -28.54 22.18
C ASP A 558 48.09 -29.36 21.44
N TRP A 559 46.88 -29.48 22.00
CA TRP A 559 45.85 -30.38 21.48
C TRP A 559 45.39 -30.04 20.04
N ASP A 560 45.39 -28.76 19.66
CA ASP A 560 45.10 -28.34 18.29
C ASP A 560 46.15 -28.84 17.29
N THR A 561 47.42 -28.79 17.68
CA THR A 561 48.58 -29.31 16.94
C THR A 561 48.51 -30.83 16.81
N VAL A 562 48.13 -31.54 17.89
CA VAL A 562 47.90 -33.00 17.85
C VAL A 562 46.81 -33.35 16.83
N LEU A 563 45.72 -32.59 16.76
CA LEU A 563 44.64 -32.80 15.79
C LEU A 563 45.04 -32.46 14.34
N GLU A 564 45.91 -31.47 14.13
CA GLU A 564 46.53 -31.19 12.84
C GLU A 564 47.46 -32.33 12.40
N ASP A 565 48.36 -32.79 13.27
CA ASP A 565 49.33 -33.86 13.01
C ASP A 565 48.65 -35.20 12.69
N THR A 566 47.49 -35.49 13.30
CA THR A 566 46.68 -36.66 12.97
C THR A 566 45.75 -36.45 11.77
N GLY A 567 45.84 -35.33 11.06
CA GLY A 567 45.01 -34.98 9.90
C GLY A 567 43.51 -34.98 10.21
N SER A 568 43.14 -34.71 11.45
CA SER A 568 41.79 -34.95 11.99
C SER A 568 40.92 -33.69 11.93
N GLU A 569 40.77 -33.12 10.72
CA GLU A 569 40.08 -31.85 10.46
C GLU A 569 38.68 -31.78 11.12
N TYR A 570 37.86 -32.83 10.99
CA TYR A 570 36.53 -32.90 11.62
C TYR A 570 36.59 -32.79 13.15
N ALA A 571 37.59 -33.43 13.79
CA ALA A 571 37.75 -33.35 15.23
C ALA A 571 38.26 -31.96 15.68
N ARG A 572 39.06 -31.30 14.84
CA ARG A 572 39.49 -29.90 15.06
C ARG A 572 38.32 -28.91 14.93
N GLU A 573 37.48 -29.06 13.91
CA GLU A 573 36.24 -28.29 13.78
C GLU A 573 35.31 -28.52 14.98
N GLN A 574 35.14 -29.78 15.39
CA GLN A 574 34.35 -30.13 16.57
C GLN A 574 34.93 -29.51 17.85
N TRP A 575 36.25 -29.51 18.04
CA TRP A 575 36.92 -28.89 19.17
C TRP A 575 36.67 -27.37 19.21
N GLY A 576 36.88 -26.66 18.09
CA GLY A 576 36.59 -25.23 18.00
C GLY A 576 35.11 -24.90 18.27
N MET A 577 34.20 -25.69 17.69
CA MET A 577 32.76 -25.56 17.92
C MET A 577 32.37 -25.83 19.37
N GLU A 578 32.94 -26.84 20.02
CA GLU A 578 32.66 -27.13 21.43
C GLU A 578 33.32 -26.16 22.39
N SER A 579 34.44 -25.53 22.02
CA SER A 579 35.02 -24.40 22.77
C SER A 579 34.06 -23.21 22.75
N LEU A 580 33.52 -22.85 21.59
CA LEU A 580 32.59 -21.71 21.42
C LEU A 580 31.10 -22.05 21.64
N SER A 581 30.72 -23.31 21.89
CA SER A 581 29.31 -23.76 22.00
C SER A 581 28.48 -23.01 23.04
N HIS A 582 29.14 -22.42 24.03
CA HIS A 582 28.54 -21.63 25.08
C HIS A 582 27.99 -20.27 24.60
N HIS A 583 28.38 -19.76 23.42
CA HIS A 583 27.80 -18.56 22.81
C HIS A 583 26.30 -18.71 22.53
N PHE A 584 25.84 -19.93 22.23
CA PHE A 584 24.41 -20.22 22.04
C PHE A 584 23.66 -20.49 23.36
N LEU A 585 24.37 -20.66 24.48
CA LEU A 585 23.78 -21.04 25.78
C LEU A 585 22.72 -20.03 26.28
N PRO A 586 22.88 -18.70 26.16
CA PRO A 586 21.84 -17.74 26.55
C PRO A 586 20.54 -17.96 25.75
N LEU A 587 20.66 -18.07 24.42
CA LEU A 587 19.54 -18.23 23.49
C LEU A 587 18.73 -19.51 23.78
N ILE A 588 19.42 -20.65 23.90
CA ILE A 588 18.75 -21.93 24.18
C ILE A 588 18.12 -21.99 25.58
N ARG A 589 18.68 -21.27 26.57
CA ARG A 589 18.06 -21.15 27.90
C ARG A 589 16.81 -20.27 27.86
N TYR A 590 16.85 -19.18 27.09
CA TYR A 590 15.71 -18.30 26.87
C TYR A 590 14.55 -19.04 26.17
N ARG A 591 14.80 -19.65 25.00
CA ARG A 591 13.78 -20.40 24.25
C ARG A 591 13.17 -21.55 25.06
N ARG A 592 13.99 -22.23 25.87
CA ARG A 592 13.53 -23.27 26.81
C ARG A 592 12.64 -22.73 27.92
N ALA A 593 12.91 -21.52 28.43
CA ALA A 593 12.03 -20.86 29.39
C ALA A 593 10.71 -20.42 28.74
N LYS A 594 10.75 -19.85 27.53
CA LYS A 594 9.54 -19.51 26.73
C LYS A 594 8.66 -20.73 26.49
N ALA A 595 9.23 -21.85 26.04
CA ALA A 595 8.51 -23.11 25.83
C ALA A 595 7.86 -23.64 27.12
N ARG A 596 8.57 -23.61 28.26
CA ARG A 596 8.03 -24.02 29.57
C ARG A 596 6.89 -23.11 30.05
N ALA A 597 6.98 -21.80 29.82
CA ALA A 597 5.91 -20.85 30.13
C ALA A 597 4.65 -21.11 29.29
N ALA A 598 4.82 -21.52 28.03
CA ALA A 598 3.74 -21.95 27.14
C ALA A 598 3.23 -23.39 27.40
N ALA A 599 3.59 -24.01 28.54
CA ALA A 599 3.29 -25.39 28.91
C ALA A 599 3.79 -26.48 27.91
N GLY A 600 4.66 -26.12 26.98
CA GLY A 600 5.29 -27.03 26.03
C GLY A 600 6.58 -27.67 26.57
N LYS A 601 7.06 -28.69 25.85
CA LYS A 601 8.46 -29.12 25.91
C LYS A 601 9.25 -28.34 24.86
N TRP A 602 10.54 -28.13 25.08
CA TRP A 602 11.41 -27.57 24.05
C TRP A 602 11.97 -28.72 23.20
N ASP A 603 11.68 -28.74 21.89
CA ASP A 603 11.93 -29.91 21.04
C ASP A 603 13.40 -30.32 20.94
N ALA A 604 14.34 -29.38 21.11
CA ALA A 604 15.77 -29.69 21.14
C ALA A 604 16.24 -30.41 22.43
N GLU A 605 15.42 -30.40 23.50
CA GLU A 605 15.61 -31.28 24.68
C GLU A 605 14.89 -32.63 24.51
N ALA A 606 14.05 -32.81 23.48
CA ALA A 606 13.37 -34.07 23.24
C ALA A 606 14.33 -35.08 22.59
N ALA A 607 14.86 -35.99 23.40
CA ALA A 607 15.65 -37.13 22.94
C ALA A 607 14.80 -38.08 22.07
N GLY A 608 14.71 -37.77 20.78
CA GLY A 608 14.16 -38.63 19.73
C GLY A 608 12.92 -38.07 19.02
N VAL A 609 13.13 -37.42 17.87
CA VAL A 609 12.69 -37.94 16.56
C VAL A 609 13.73 -37.53 15.50
N VAL A 610 14.83 -38.29 15.38
CA VAL A 610 15.60 -38.31 14.13
C VAL A 610 14.84 -39.24 13.17
N ARG A 611 14.05 -38.65 12.26
CA ARG A 611 13.58 -39.37 11.07
C ARG A 611 14.65 -39.22 9.98
N HIS A 612 15.18 -40.37 9.57
CA HIS A 612 16.00 -40.50 8.36
C HIS A 612 15.20 -40.15 7.10
#